data_AF-A0A1B7YAI1-F1
#
_entry.id   AF-A0A1B7YAI1-F1
#
_cell.length_a   1.000
_cell.length_b   1.000
_cell.length_c   1.000
_cell.angle_alpha   90.00
_cell.angle_beta   90.00
_cell.angle_gamma   90.00
#
_symmetry.space_group_name_H-M   'P 1'
#
loop_
_entity.id
_entity.type
_entity.pdbx_description
1 polymer ?
#
loop_
_entity_poly.entity_id
_entity_poly.type
_entity_poly.pdbx_seq_one_letter_code
_entity_poly.pdbx_strand_id
1 'polypeptide(L)'
;MVFVEQGPLLRFTAFSLKNEGCRLKAPGTSCEGLDSIIASRETIIFRNTPPQLPERVSVPMVMVPGIERAQRRYLSTRRYGSSENCSRLRQAFPPFVNDWLRPIEPKFSDVERCFFPSPKTMFLIDQPEGLVCQICQHSKLSFQNHADKRTDKLPDSVPAIMPCGHVAGVRCLTTWLRDHQNCPFCRQELIHSKCGHGVAPRHITMEEIFLIPATIPEGGLIPELCPRCYATALRTSAEARFDACKRRFVQARRRFFTSESQADARFLMHKKTDFENIMLEEYYAKITNTWLTCW
;
A
#
# COMPACT_ATOMS: atom_id res chain seq x y z
N MET A 1 -15.46 -18.74 -18.80
CA MET A 1 -14.81 -17.42 -18.62
C MET A 1 -13.31 -17.68 -18.65
N VAL A 2 -12.65 -17.36 -19.76
CA VAL A 2 -11.20 -17.57 -19.91
C VAL A 2 -10.55 -16.21 -19.71
N PHE A 3 -9.65 -16.09 -18.73
CA PHE A 3 -8.84 -14.90 -18.52
C PHE A 3 -7.45 -15.16 -19.08
N VAL A 4 -7.03 -14.34 -20.04
CA VAL A 4 -5.64 -14.26 -20.49
C VAL A 4 -5.02 -13.08 -19.74
N GLU A 5 -3.98 -13.34 -18.94
CA GLU A 5 -3.21 -12.33 -18.21
C GLU A 5 -2.27 -11.57 -19.15
N GLN A 6 -2.47 -10.26 -19.30
CA GLN A 6 -1.42 -9.32 -19.68
C GLN A 6 -1.63 -7.96 -18.99
N GLY A 7 -0.68 -7.60 -18.10
CA GLY A 7 -0.36 -6.20 -17.75
C GLY A 7 -1.20 -5.49 -16.67
N PRO A 8 -0.62 -4.50 -15.96
CA PRO A 8 -1.20 -3.92 -14.75
C PRO A 8 -2.06 -2.69 -15.09
N LEU A 9 -3.21 -2.89 -15.71
CA LEU A 9 -4.27 -1.88 -15.78
C LEU A 9 -5.62 -2.58 -15.68
N LEU A 10 -6.25 -2.50 -14.51
CA LEU A 10 -7.65 -2.90 -14.34
C LEU A 10 -8.53 -1.91 -15.10
N ARG A 11 -8.86 -2.22 -16.36
CA ARG A 11 -9.97 -1.58 -17.07
C ARG A 11 -11.28 -2.18 -16.55
N PHE A 12 -12.09 -1.37 -15.88
CA PHE A 12 -13.46 -1.74 -15.56
C PHE A 12 -14.36 -1.45 -16.77
N THR A 13 -14.76 -2.48 -17.49
CA THR A 13 -15.89 -2.41 -18.42
C THR A 13 -17.18 -2.59 -17.62
N ALA A 14 -17.95 -1.51 -17.47
CA ALA A 14 -19.32 -1.59 -16.98
C ALA A 14 -20.24 -2.04 -18.12
N PHE A 15 -20.88 -3.21 -17.98
CA PHE A 15 -21.96 -3.62 -18.86
C PHE A 15 -23.28 -3.14 -18.29
N SER A 16 -23.96 -2.24 -19.01
CA SER A 16 -25.36 -1.89 -18.71
C SER A 16 -26.25 -2.94 -19.36
N LEU A 17 -26.76 -3.87 -18.57
CA LEU A 17 -27.82 -4.77 -19.02
C LEU A 17 -29.14 -3.99 -19.00
N LYS A 18 -29.55 -3.46 -20.17
CA LYS A 18 -30.95 -3.03 -20.35
C LYS A 18 -31.83 -4.28 -20.27
N ASN A 19 -32.60 -4.35 -19.21
CA ASN A 19 -33.55 -5.41 -18.96
C ASN A 19 -34.82 -5.11 -19.77
N GLU A 20 -34.87 -5.55 -21.03
CA GLU A 20 -36.12 -5.51 -21.79
C GLU A 20 -37.01 -6.68 -21.36
N GLY A 21 -38.23 -6.34 -20.94
CA GLY A 21 -39.15 -7.20 -20.22
C GLY A 21 -39.48 -8.50 -20.96
N CYS A 22 -39.31 -9.62 -20.25
CA CYS A 22 -39.73 -10.93 -20.69
C CYS A 22 -41.27 -11.05 -20.58
N ARG A 23 -41.98 -10.91 -21.70
CA ARG A 23 -43.40 -11.32 -21.83
C ARG A 23 -43.43 -12.82 -22.12
N LEU A 24 -44.10 -13.58 -21.26
CA LEU A 24 -44.43 -14.99 -21.48
C LEU A 24 -45.19 -15.17 -22.81
N LYS A 25 -44.70 -16.05 -23.69
CA LYS A 25 -45.45 -16.62 -24.82
C LYS A 25 -45.48 -18.15 -24.71
N ALA A 26 -46.62 -18.71 -25.11
CA ALA A 26 -47.02 -20.12 -25.06
C ALA A 26 -46.16 -21.05 -25.97
N PRO A 27 -46.23 -22.38 -25.79
CA PRO A 27 -45.32 -23.31 -26.46
C PRO A 27 -45.77 -23.61 -27.90
N GLY A 28 -44.83 -23.56 -28.85
CA GLY A 28 -45.04 -24.13 -30.19
C GLY A 28 -44.61 -23.28 -31.39
N THR A 29 -43.40 -22.72 -31.41
CA THR A 29 -42.77 -22.22 -32.65
C THR A 29 -41.25 -22.38 -32.60
N SER A 30 -40.69 -23.05 -33.60
CA SER A 30 -39.25 -23.12 -33.89
C SER A 30 -38.75 -21.81 -34.49
N CYS A 31 -37.59 -21.33 -34.07
CA CYS A 31 -36.92 -20.19 -34.71
C CYS A 31 -35.46 -20.54 -34.98
N GLU A 32 -35.11 -20.61 -36.26
CA GLU A 32 -33.75 -20.44 -36.78
C GLU A 32 -33.33 -18.97 -36.67
N GLY A 33 -32.04 -18.75 -36.40
CA GLY A 33 -31.27 -17.56 -36.79
C GLY A 33 -31.62 -16.21 -36.14
N LEU A 34 -30.62 -15.60 -35.47
CA LEU A 34 -30.29 -14.18 -35.61
C LEU A 34 -28.98 -13.89 -34.88
N ASP A 35 -27.92 -13.81 -35.69
CA ASP A 35 -26.68 -13.08 -35.40
C ASP A 35 -26.95 -11.56 -35.36
N SER A 36 -26.00 -10.83 -34.78
CA SER A 36 -25.85 -9.36 -34.68
C SER A 36 -26.40 -8.68 -33.41
N ILE A 37 -25.49 -8.47 -32.44
CA ILE A 37 -25.61 -7.43 -31.42
C ILE A 37 -24.85 -6.20 -31.93
N ILE A 38 -25.57 -5.12 -32.21
CA ILE A 38 -25.01 -3.80 -32.50
C ILE A 38 -24.64 -3.15 -31.17
N ALA A 39 -23.33 -2.97 -30.91
CA ALA A 39 -22.83 -2.21 -29.79
C ALA A 39 -22.79 -0.71 -30.14
N SER A 40 -23.68 0.10 -29.56
CA SER A 40 -23.57 1.55 -29.62
C SER A 40 -22.56 2.04 -28.56
N ARG A 41 -21.56 2.80 -29.02
CA ARG A 41 -20.64 3.56 -28.15
C ARG A 41 -21.24 4.95 -27.92
N GLU A 42 -21.67 5.23 -26.69
CA GLU A 42 -21.92 6.62 -26.27
C GLU A 42 -20.70 7.15 -25.51
N THR A 43 -20.07 8.18 -26.06
CA THR A 43 -18.98 8.92 -25.44
C THR A 43 -19.58 10.11 -24.70
N ILE A 44 -19.63 10.04 -23.37
CA ILE A 44 -20.06 11.18 -22.54
C ILE A 44 -18.83 12.04 -22.24
N ILE A 45 -18.81 13.27 -22.76
CA ILE A 45 -17.78 14.28 -22.47
C ILE A 45 -18.27 15.16 -21.32
N PHE A 46 -17.67 15.00 -20.14
CA PHE A 46 -17.84 15.95 -19.03
C PHE A 46 -16.80 17.08 -19.16
N ARG A 47 -17.27 18.31 -19.31
CA ARG A 47 -16.43 19.52 -19.14
C ARG A 47 -16.40 19.88 -17.66
N ASN A 48 -15.26 19.64 -17.01
CA ASN A 48 -15.00 20.10 -15.65
C ASN A 48 -14.41 21.52 -15.68
N THR A 49 -15.17 22.48 -15.17
CA THR A 49 -14.65 23.81 -14.80
C THR A 49 -14.11 23.71 -13.37
N PRO A 50 -12.85 24.11 -13.08
CA PRO A 50 -12.31 24.01 -11.73
C PRO A 50 -12.94 25.05 -10.80
N PRO A 51 -13.34 24.69 -9.56
CA PRO A 51 -13.75 25.66 -8.57
C PRO A 51 -12.53 26.40 -8.01
N GLN A 52 -12.70 27.71 -7.77
CA GLN A 52 -11.68 28.53 -7.13
C GLN A 52 -11.56 28.17 -5.64
N LEU A 53 -10.32 28.01 -5.17
CA LEU A 53 -9.98 27.75 -3.77
C LEU A 53 -10.03 29.05 -2.95
N PRO A 54 -10.60 29.05 -1.73
CA PRO A 54 -10.45 30.16 -0.81
C PRO A 54 -9.08 30.18 -0.12
N GLU A 55 -8.64 31.39 0.24
CA GLU A 55 -7.36 31.71 0.88
C GLU A 55 -7.13 30.96 2.20
N ARG A 56 -5.85 30.61 2.43
CA ARG A 56 -5.38 29.90 3.64
C ARG A 56 -5.47 30.79 4.87
N VAL A 57 -6.20 30.32 5.89
CA VAL A 57 -6.06 30.80 7.27
C VAL A 57 -5.09 29.87 8.00
N SER A 58 -4.01 30.44 8.53
CA SER A 58 -3.00 29.76 9.34
C SER A 58 -3.51 29.51 10.77
N VAL A 59 -3.49 28.26 11.22
CA VAL A 59 -3.74 27.87 12.62
C VAL A 59 -2.51 27.13 13.15
N PRO A 60 -1.99 27.45 14.35
CA PRO A 60 -0.81 26.78 14.89
C PRO A 60 -1.15 25.38 15.43
N MET A 61 -0.38 24.36 15.03
CA MET A 61 -0.43 23.00 15.57
C MET A 61 0.36 22.89 16.87
N VAL A 62 -0.24 22.25 17.87
CA VAL A 62 0.43 21.81 19.11
C VAL A 62 0.94 20.37 18.89
N MET A 63 2.21 20.10 19.20
CA MET A 63 2.87 18.80 19.01
C MET A 63 2.79 17.90 20.27
N VAL A 64 2.69 16.58 20.05
CA VAL A 64 2.58 15.53 21.09
C VAL A 64 3.95 14.84 21.32
N PRO A 65 4.45 14.73 22.57
CA PRO A 65 5.77 14.17 22.88
C PRO A 65 5.76 12.63 22.97
N GLY A 66 6.19 11.94 21.91
CA GLY A 66 6.30 10.46 21.87
C GLY A 66 7.52 9.87 21.14
N ILE A 67 8.11 10.61 20.20
CA ILE A 67 9.09 10.09 19.23
C ILE A 67 10.52 10.00 19.81
N GLU A 68 10.87 10.85 20.77
CA GLU A 68 12.25 10.95 21.30
C GLU A 68 12.75 9.70 22.06
N ARG A 69 11.84 8.91 22.65
CA ARG A 69 12.23 7.73 23.46
C ARG A 69 12.69 6.56 22.59
N ALA A 70 12.14 6.42 21.39
CA ALA A 70 12.55 5.38 20.43
C ALA A 70 13.95 5.69 19.86
N GLN A 71 14.18 6.95 19.50
CA GLN A 71 15.46 7.42 18.95
C GLN A 71 16.60 7.35 19.97
N ARG A 72 16.35 7.71 21.24
CA ARG A 72 17.35 7.54 22.32
C ARG A 72 17.68 6.09 22.61
N ARG A 73 16.71 5.16 22.60
CA ARG A 73 17.00 3.73 22.83
C ARG A 73 17.86 3.14 21.72
N TYR A 74 17.54 3.43 20.45
CA TYR A 74 18.33 2.98 19.30
C TYR A 74 19.78 3.51 19.32
N LEU A 75 19.96 4.79 19.67
CA LEU A 75 21.31 5.40 19.77
C LEU A 75 22.08 4.96 21.02
N SER A 76 21.38 4.61 22.12
CA SER A 76 22.02 4.20 23.39
C SER A 76 22.69 2.82 23.32
N THR A 77 22.18 1.91 22.48
CA THR A 77 22.77 0.57 22.29
C THR A 77 24.09 0.56 21.53
N ARG A 78 24.62 1.72 21.09
CA ARG A 78 25.80 1.79 20.21
C ARG A 78 27.02 2.57 20.75
N ARG A 79 27.03 3.04 22.00
CA ARG A 79 28.22 3.72 22.54
C ARG A 79 29.18 2.75 23.24
N TYR A 80 30.20 2.33 22.51
CA TYR A 80 31.53 2.06 23.04
C TYR A 80 32.54 2.89 22.24
N GLY A 81 33.32 3.73 22.94
CA GLY A 81 34.59 4.26 22.42
C GLY A 81 34.74 5.79 22.31
N SER A 82 35.56 6.34 23.21
CA SER A 82 36.44 7.54 23.07
C SER A 82 35.79 8.93 23.09
N SER A 83 35.98 9.76 24.13
CA SER A 83 37.15 10.64 24.43
C SER A 83 37.35 11.72 23.35
N GLU A 84 37.47 13.03 23.58
CA GLU A 84 37.97 13.81 24.73
C GLU A 84 37.57 15.31 24.58
N ASN A 85 37.86 16.09 25.62
CA ASN A 85 37.53 17.51 25.86
C ASN A 85 37.95 18.55 24.78
N CYS A 86 37.17 19.64 24.61
CA CYS A 86 37.72 21.00 24.57
C CYS A 86 36.63 22.10 24.78
N SER A 87 37.10 23.28 25.13
CA SER A 87 36.54 24.22 26.10
C SER A 87 35.88 25.50 25.53
N ARG A 88 34.85 25.94 26.25
CA ARG A 88 34.47 27.32 26.68
C ARG A 88 34.44 28.51 25.68
N LEU A 89 33.22 29.05 25.62
CA LEU A 89 32.78 30.47 25.63
C LEU A 89 32.76 31.27 24.30
N ARG A 90 31.54 31.46 23.75
CA ARG A 90 30.98 32.80 23.43
C ARG A 90 29.48 32.86 23.73
N GLN A 91 29.12 33.96 24.39
CA GLN A 91 27.80 34.47 24.84
C GLN A 91 26.91 34.88 23.63
N ALA A 92 25.59 35.10 23.67
CA ALA A 92 24.54 35.06 24.69
C ALA A 92 23.17 34.96 23.97
N PHE A 93 22.34 34.00 24.38
CA PHE A 93 20.86 33.93 24.31
C PHE A 93 20.44 32.83 25.32
N PRO A 94 19.22 32.82 25.90
CA PRO A 94 18.81 31.80 26.87
C PRO A 94 18.85 30.39 26.25
N PRO A 95 19.53 29.40 26.85
CA PRO A 95 19.88 28.14 26.18
C PRO A 95 18.68 27.23 25.88
N PHE A 96 17.52 27.45 26.50
CA PHE A 96 16.39 26.53 26.36
C PHE A 96 15.58 26.70 25.07
N VAL A 97 15.59 27.90 24.45
CA VAL A 97 14.73 28.20 23.28
C VAL A 97 15.48 28.07 21.95
N ASN A 98 16.77 28.40 21.91
CA ASN A 98 17.57 28.35 20.68
C ASN A 98 18.06 26.94 20.30
N ASP A 99 18.16 26.02 21.26
CA ASP A 99 18.53 24.62 20.94
C ASP A 99 17.35 23.83 20.35
N TRP A 100 16.11 24.28 20.62
CA TRP A 100 14.89 23.67 20.09
C TRP A 100 14.58 24.10 18.65
N LEU A 101 15.05 25.30 18.27
CA LEU A 101 14.84 25.91 16.95
C LEU A 101 16.09 25.91 16.07
N ARG A 102 17.25 25.47 16.57
CA ARG A 102 18.38 25.18 15.69
C ARG A 102 17.97 24.00 14.81
N PRO A 103 18.01 24.14 13.47
CA PRO A 103 18.09 22.97 12.61
C PRO A 103 19.23 22.13 13.18
N ILE A 104 18.92 20.90 13.60
CA ILE A 104 19.95 19.96 13.98
C ILE A 104 20.76 19.77 12.70
N GLU A 105 21.86 20.50 12.52
CA GLU A 105 22.80 20.25 11.43
C GLU A 105 23.34 18.86 11.70
N PRO A 106 22.86 17.85 10.98
CA PRO A 106 23.22 16.54 11.36
C PRO A 106 24.57 16.30 10.71
N LYS A 107 25.61 16.28 11.54
CA LYS A 107 26.91 15.71 11.19
C LYS A 107 26.73 14.19 11.08
N PHE A 108 25.92 13.76 10.11
CA PHE A 108 25.69 12.38 9.80
C PHE A 108 26.95 11.83 9.15
N SER A 109 27.51 10.80 9.76
CA SER A 109 28.40 9.86 9.08
C SER A 109 27.71 9.34 7.81
N ASP A 110 28.46 8.97 6.77
CA ASP A 110 27.89 8.63 5.44
C ASP A 110 26.84 7.49 5.50
N VAL A 111 26.89 6.64 6.52
CA VAL A 111 25.91 5.57 6.78
C VAL A 111 24.60 6.09 7.40
N GLU A 112 24.66 7.13 8.24
CA GLU A 112 23.47 7.77 8.81
C GLU A 112 22.70 8.61 7.78
N ARG A 113 23.34 9.00 6.67
CA ARG A 113 22.71 9.75 5.58
C ARG A 113 21.69 8.96 4.76
N CYS A 114 21.61 7.64 4.95
CA CYS A 114 20.67 6.77 4.22
C CYS A 114 19.64 6.11 5.13
N PHE A 115 19.50 6.56 6.37
CA PHE A 115 18.51 6.04 7.31
C PHE A 115 17.38 7.05 7.52
N PHE A 116 16.17 6.67 7.09
CA PHE A 116 14.97 7.48 7.14
C PHE A 116 13.89 6.74 7.93
N PRO A 117 13.88 6.86 9.29
CA PRO A 117 12.86 6.21 10.11
C PRO A 117 11.47 6.72 9.73
N SER A 118 11.34 8.00 9.42
CA SER A 118 10.07 8.64 9.08
C SER A 118 10.06 9.17 7.66
N PRO A 119 9.95 8.30 6.63
CA PRO A 119 10.15 8.71 5.24
C PRO A 119 9.16 9.79 4.81
N LYS A 120 7.90 9.73 5.25
CA LYS A 120 6.90 10.75 4.91
C LYS A 120 7.30 12.12 5.42
N THR A 121 7.67 12.24 6.70
CA THR A 121 8.13 13.50 7.28
C THR A 121 9.43 13.96 6.61
N MET A 122 10.41 13.08 6.52
CA MET A 122 11.75 13.47 6.05
C MET A 122 11.75 13.90 4.59
N PHE A 123 11.02 13.22 3.71
CA PHE A 123 11.05 13.56 2.29
C PHE A 123 10.02 14.62 1.89
N LEU A 124 8.91 14.78 2.62
CA LEU A 124 7.91 15.81 2.32
C LEU A 124 8.21 17.15 3.00
N ILE A 125 8.73 17.11 4.23
CA ILE A 125 8.98 18.29 5.06
C ILE A 125 10.45 18.67 5.02
N ASP A 126 11.35 17.74 5.37
CA ASP A 126 12.77 18.07 5.55
C ASP A 126 13.54 18.14 4.21
N GLN A 127 13.03 17.50 3.16
CA GLN A 127 13.54 17.54 1.78
C GLN A 127 15.08 17.42 1.69
N PRO A 128 15.64 16.25 2.08
CA PRO A 128 17.09 16.06 2.13
C PRO A 128 17.74 16.25 0.76
N GLU A 129 18.76 17.10 0.71
CA GLU A 129 19.54 17.36 -0.50
C GLU A 129 20.81 16.50 -0.57
N GLY A 130 21.37 16.36 -1.78
CA GLY A 130 22.67 15.74 -1.98
C GLY A 130 22.73 14.24 -1.67
N LEU A 131 21.58 13.55 -1.67
CA LEU A 131 21.53 12.11 -1.44
C LEU A 131 22.27 11.36 -2.55
N VAL A 132 23.19 10.49 -2.14
CA VAL A 132 23.94 9.60 -3.02
C VAL A 132 23.70 8.16 -2.57
N CYS A 133 23.44 7.28 -3.52
CA CYS A 133 23.27 5.85 -3.26
C CYS A 133 24.51 5.29 -2.57
N GLN A 134 24.39 4.81 -1.33
CA GLN A 134 25.54 4.30 -0.56
C GLN A 134 25.99 2.89 -0.98
N ILE A 135 25.23 2.20 -1.83
CA ILE A 135 25.65 0.91 -2.40
C ILE A 135 26.65 1.13 -3.53
N CYS A 136 26.30 1.97 -4.52
CA CYS A 136 27.18 2.22 -5.66
C CYS A 136 28.09 3.44 -5.45
N GLN A 137 27.75 4.37 -4.55
CA GLN A 137 28.47 5.62 -4.28
C GLN A 137 28.59 6.61 -5.46
N HIS A 138 27.94 6.34 -6.59
CA HIS A 138 28.01 7.18 -7.80
C HIS A 138 26.68 7.89 -8.10
N SER A 139 25.55 7.20 -7.91
CA SER A 139 24.24 7.69 -8.33
C SER A 139 23.67 8.70 -7.35
N LYS A 140 23.42 9.92 -7.80
CA LYS A 140 22.63 10.91 -7.06
C LYS A 140 21.17 10.47 -7.04
N LEU A 141 20.59 10.37 -5.85
CA LEU A 141 19.22 9.97 -5.64
C LEU A 141 18.31 11.19 -5.75
N SER A 142 17.25 11.06 -6.54
CA SER A 142 16.31 12.14 -6.84
C SER A 142 14.89 11.62 -6.87
N PHE A 143 13.97 12.40 -6.32
CA PHE A 143 12.54 12.19 -6.45
C PHE A 143 12.13 12.41 -7.90
N GLN A 144 11.75 11.34 -8.59
CA GLN A 144 11.18 11.48 -9.92
C GLN A 144 9.70 11.82 -9.82
N ASN A 145 9.27 12.78 -10.63
CA ASN A 145 7.86 12.98 -10.93
C ASN A 145 7.40 11.89 -11.90
N HIS A 146 6.16 11.42 -11.77
CA HIS A 146 5.59 10.40 -12.66
C HIS A 146 5.63 10.75 -14.16
N ALA A 147 5.77 12.04 -14.49
CA ALA A 147 5.81 12.56 -15.86
C ALA A 147 7.05 12.11 -16.67
N ASP A 148 8.11 11.61 -16.01
CA ASP A 148 9.37 11.24 -16.66
C ASP A 148 9.49 9.73 -17.00
N LYS A 149 8.39 8.96 -16.90
CA LYS A 149 8.32 7.55 -17.32
C LYS A 149 8.39 7.38 -18.84
N ARG A 150 9.54 7.73 -19.44
CA ARG A 150 9.81 7.50 -20.87
C ARG A 150 10.51 6.16 -21.15
N THR A 151 10.84 5.37 -20.12
CA THR A 151 11.60 4.12 -20.30
C THR A 151 11.10 3.00 -19.38
N ASP A 152 11.12 1.76 -19.88
CA ASP A 152 10.67 0.55 -19.15
C ASP A 152 11.62 0.11 -18.01
N LYS A 153 12.75 0.80 -17.83
CA LYS A 153 13.75 0.50 -16.80
C LYS A 153 13.89 1.67 -15.83
N LEU A 154 13.60 1.42 -14.54
CA LEU A 154 13.85 2.40 -13.49
C LEU A 154 15.36 2.68 -13.36
N PRO A 155 15.80 3.95 -13.35
CA PRO A 155 17.23 4.27 -13.27
C PRO A 155 17.77 4.14 -11.84
N ASP A 156 19.09 4.07 -11.69
CA ASP A 156 19.78 3.98 -10.39
C ASP A 156 19.53 5.21 -9.49
N SER A 157 19.10 6.33 -10.07
CA SER A 157 18.79 7.57 -9.38
C SER A 157 17.45 7.57 -8.64
N VAL A 158 16.57 6.58 -8.88
CA VAL A 158 15.31 6.46 -8.13
C VAL A 158 15.61 5.87 -6.75
N PRO A 159 15.31 6.58 -5.65
CA PRO A 159 15.45 6.04 -4.31
C PRO A 159 14.41 4.95 -4.06
N ALA A 160 14.80 3.92 -3.32
CA ALA A 160 13.90 2.92 -2.76
C ALA A 160 14.24 2.69 -1.28
N ILE A 161 13.22 2.43 -0.48
CA ILE A 161 13.28 2.24 0.97
C ILE A 161 12.96 0.79 1.34
N MET A 162 13.63 0.28 2.36
CA MET A 162 13.35 -1.01 3.00
C MET A 162 12.54 -0.82 4.30
N PRO A 163 11.88 -1.86 4.81
CA PRO A 163 11.13 -1.80 6.08
C PRO A 163 11.92 -1.26 7.27
N CYS A 164 13.24 -1.48 7.29
CA CYS A 164 14.11 -0.96 8.34
C CYS A 164 14.33 0.57 8.28
N GLY A 165 13.88 1.26 7.23
CA GLY A 165 14.08 2.70 7.04
C GLY A 165 15.31 3.07 6.21
N HIS A 166 16.16 2.11 5.81
CA HIS A 166 17.31 2.42 4.97
C HIS A 166 16.94 2.59 3.50
N VAL A 167 17.58 3.56 2.84
CA VAL A 167 17.35 3.97 1.45
C VAL A 167 18.59 3.77 0.59
N ALA A 168 18.39 3.33 -0.64
CA ALA A 168 19.42 3.32 -1.68
C ALA A 168 18.76 3.35 -3.08
N GLY A 169 19.56 3.42 -4.14
CA GLY A 169 19.05 3.35 -5.51
C GLY A 169 18.30 2.04 -5.77
N VAL A 170 17.13 2.12 -6.41
CA VAL A 170 16.23 0.98 -6.63
C VAL A 170 16.93 -0.20 -7.30
N ARG A 171 17.74 0.04 -8.32
CA ARG A 171 18.49 -0.99 -9.05
C ARG A 171 19.59 -1.62 -8.21
N CYS A 172 20.28 -0.83 -7.39
CA CYS A 172 21.30 -1.33 -6.47
C CYS A 172 20.65 -2.24 -5.41
N LEU A 173 19.53 -1.83 -4.82
CA LEU A 173 18.78 -2.65 -3.87
C LEU A 173 18.20 -3.90 -4.51
N THR A 174 17.61 -3.79 -5.70
CA THR A 174 17.05 -4.94 -6.42
C THR A 174 18.12 -5.96 -6.77
N THR A 175 19.31 -5.50 -7.16
CA THR A 175 20.46 -6.38 -7.42
C THR A 175 20.92 -7.05 -6.12
N TRP A 176 21.09 -6.29 -5.04
CA TRP A 176 21.49 -6.86 -3.73
C TRP A 176 20.49 -7.92 -3.24
N LEU A 177 19.20 -7.61 -3.32
CA LEU A 177 18.13 -8.45 -2.81
C LEU A 177 17.81 -9.68 -3.67
N ARG A 178 18.46 -9.80 -4.83
CA ARG A 178 18.42 -11.02 -5.63
C ARG A 178 19.16 -12.16 -4.95
N ASP A 179 20.29 -11.84 -4.34
CA ASP A 179 21.22 -12.82 -3.76
C ASP A 179 21.18 -12.81 -2.22
N HIS A 180 20.58 -11.77 -1.62
CA HIS A 180 20.51 -11.59 -0.17
C HIS A 180 19.09 -11.26 0.27
N GLN A 181 18.70 -11.71 1.46
CA GLN A 181 17.40 -11.40 2.05
C GLN A 181 17.54 -10.50 3.29
N ASN A 182 18.52 -9.59 3.28
CA ASN A 182 18.78 -8.67 4.38
C ASN A 182 19.16 -7.28 3.87
N CYS A 183 18.98 -6.28 4.73
CA CYS A 183 19.40 -4.92 4.46
C CYS A 183 20.95 -4.83 4.37
N PRO A 184 21.53 -4.23 3.32
CA PRO A 184 22.99 -4.09 3.19
C PRO A 184 23.63 -3.21 4.29
N PHE A 185 22.82 -2.39 4.98
CA PHE A 185 23.31 -1.42 5.96
C PHE A 185 23.19 -1.94 7.40
N CYS A 186 22.00 -2.37 7.81
CA CYS A 186 21.75 -2.83 9.18
C CYS A 186 21.57 -4.34 9.33
N ARG A 187 21.61 -5.09 8.23
CA ARG A 187 21.42 -6.56 8.19
C ARG A 187 20.07 -7.05 8.71
N GLN A 188 19.09 -6.16 8.89
CA GLN A 188 17.71 -6.53 9.17
C GLN A 188 17.23 -7.53 8.12
N GLU A 189 16.68 -8.64 8.56
CA GLU A 189 16.12 -9.66 7.69
C GLU A 189 14.86 -9.13 6.99
N LEU A 190 14.77 -9.39 5.69
CA LEU A 190 13.75 -8.91 4.77
C LEU A 190 13.01 -10.08 4.16
N ILE A 191 12.40 -10.92 5.02
CA ILE A 191 11.62 -12.09 4.62
C ILE A 191 10.25 -12.11 5.28
N HIS A 192 9.29 -12.68 4.57
CA HIS A 192 7.97 -13.01 5.11
C HIS A 192 8.03 -14.36 5.83
N SER A 193 7.96 -14.35 7.17
CA SER A 193 8.27 -15.50 8.03
C SER A 193 7.50 -16.80 7.72
N LYS A 194 6.25 -16.74 7.25
CA LYS A 194 5.43 -17.92 6.95
C LYS A 194 5.59 -18.44 5.53
N CYS A 195 6.10 -17.64 4.58
CA CYS A 195 6.21 -18.05 3.19
C CYS A 195 7.64 -18.00 2.61
N GLY A 196 8.61 -17.47 3.36
CA GLY A 196 10.03 -17.41 2.98
C GLY A 196 10.35 -16.46 1.81
N HIS A 197 9.34 -15.80 1.23
CA HIS A 197 9.55 -14.84 0.15
C HIS A 197 10.26 -13.59 0.68
N GLY A 198 11.19 -13.05 -0.13
CA GLY A 198 11.86 -11.79 0.17
C GLY A 198 10.91 -10.59 0.08
N VAL A 199 11.12 -9.61 0.94
CA VAL A 199 10.41 -8.33 0.92
C VAL A 199 11.01 -7.44 -0.16
N ALA A 200 10.18 -6.95 -1.07
CA ALA A 200 10.60 -6.03 -2.11
C ALA A 200 10.84 -4.63 -1.52
N PRO A 201 11.88 -3.90 -1.97
CA PRO A 201 12.06 -2.51 -1.58
C PRO A 201 10.96 -1.66 -2.23
N ARG A 202 10.50 -0.62 -1.53
CA ARG A 202 9.46 0.30 -2.04
C ARG A 202 10.11 1.51 -2.68
N HIS A 203 9.70 1.85 -3.89
CA HIS A 203 10.20 3.07 -4.54
C HIS A 203 9.67 4.30 -3.81
N ILE A 204 10.49 5.34 -3.73
CA ILE A 204 10.09 6.62 -3.18
C ILE A 204 9.92 7.56 -4.37
N THR A 205 8.67 7.73 -4.79
CA THR A 205 8.26 8.76 -5.75
C THR A 205 7.38 9.77 -5.04
N MET A 206 7.20 10.94 -5.66
CA MET A 206 6.43 12.01 -5.05
C MET A 206 4.94 11.63 -4.88
N GLU A 207 4.43 10.76 -5.74
CA GLU A 207 3.06 10.27 -5.70
C GLU A 207 2.88 9.06 -4.78
N GLU A 208 3.89 8.17 -4.69
CA GLU A 208 3.77 6.91 -3.94
C GLU A 208 4.26 7.03 -2.49
N ILE A 209 4.91 8.13 -2.11
CA ILE A 209 5.41 8.33 -0.74
C ILE A 209 4.35 8.17 0.35
N PHE A 210 3.09 8.54 0.06
CA PHE A 210 1.97 8.37 0.98
C PHE A 210 1.58 6.90 1.19
N LEU A 211 1.89 6.04 0.21
CA LEU A 211 1.62 4.61 0.21
C LEU A 211 2.72 3.80 0.90
N ILE A 212 3.84 4.43 1.27
CA ILE A 212 4.89 3.77 2.04
C ILE A 212 4.32 3.43 3.43
N PRO A 213 4.32 2.14 3.83
CA PRO A 213 3.89 1.75 5.17
C PRO A 213 4.82 2.33 6.25
N ALA A 214 4.39 2.30 7.50
CA ALA A 214 5.29 2.65 8.61
C ALA A 214 6.55 1.78 8.55
N THR A 215 7.72 2.40 8.74
CA THR A 215 8.97 1.64 8.89
C THR A 215 8.99 0.94 10.25
N ILE A 216 9.85 -0.04 10.43
CA ILE A 216 10.04 -0.74 11.71
C ILE A 216 10.36 0.26 12.85
N PRO A 217 11.26 1.25 12.69
CA PRO A 217 11.45 2.31 13.67
C PRO A 217 10.18 3.09 14.06
N GLU A 218 9.21 3.23 13.15
CA GLU A 218 7.91 3.87 13.40
C GLU A 218 6.85 2.91 13.97
N GLY A 219 7.22 1.67 14.29
CA GLY A 219 6.29 0.65 14.76
C GLY A 219 5.62 -0.16 13.63
N GLY A 220 6.10 -0.02 12.39
CA GLY A 220 5.75 -0.91 11.30
C GLY A 220 6.33 -2.32 11.48
N LEU A 221 5.86 -3.25 10.66
CA LEU A 221 6.26 -4.65 10.70
C LEU A 221 6.27 -5.26 9.30
N ILE A 222 7.10 -6.28 9.12
CA ILE A 222 7.07 -7.13 7.93
C ILE A 222 5.96 -8.19 8.13
N PRO A 223 4.93 -8.25 7.28
CA PRO A 223 3.88 -9.24 7.43
C PRO A 223 4.42 -10.67 7.27
N GLU A 224 3.80 -11.63 7.94
CA GLU A 224 4.22 -13.03 7.88
C GLU A 224 4.08 -13.66 6.48
N LEU A 225 3.13 -13.17 5.69
CA LEU A 225 2.88 -13.60 4.31
C LEU A 225 3.10 -12.45 3.35
N CYS A 226 3.73 -12.73 2.20
CA CYS A 226 3.80 -11.75 1.12
C CYS A 226 2.40 -11.46 0.55
N PRO A 227 2.17 -10.32 -0.12
CA PRO A 227 0.86 -9.95 -0.65
C PRO A 227 0.20 -11.03 -1.52
N ARG A 228 1.01 -11.75 -2.32
CA ARG A 228 0.53 -12.86 -3.15
C ARG A 228 0.08 -14.06 -2.31
N CYS A 229 0.90 -14.53 -1.37
CA CYS A 229 0.56 -15.66 -0.51
C CYS A 229 -0.62 -15.33 0.42
N TYR A 230 -0.70 -14.09 0.91
CA TYR A 230 -1.83 -13.62 1.69
C TYR A 230 -3.13 -13.62 0.87
N ALA A 231 -3.09 -13.12 -0.38
CA ALA A 231 -4.23 -13.18 -1.28
C ALA A 231 -4.69 -14.62 -1.55
N THR A 232 -3.76 -15.54 -1.77
CA THR A 232 -4.07 -16.97 -1.94
C THR A 232 -4.74 -17.55 -0.68
N ALA A 233 -4.15 -17.31 0.50
CA ALA A 233 -4.71 -17.80 1.76
C ALA A 233 -6.11 -17.25 2.03
N LEU A 234 -6.32 -15.95 1.79
CA LEU A 234 -7.64 -15.34 1.90
C LEU A 234 -8.64 -15.95 0.92
N ARG A 235 -8.24 -16.15 -0.34
CA ARG A 235 -9.13 -16.74 -1.35
C ARG A 235 -9.56 -18.14 -0.96
N THR A 236 -8.62 -19.00 -0.58
CA THR A 236 -8.93 -20.37 -0.13
C THR A 236 -9.88 -20.36 1.06
N SER A 237 -9.66 -19.48 2.05
CA SER A 237 -10.56 -19.34 3.19
C SER A 237 -11.94 -18.82 2.78
N ALA A 238 -12.01 -17.85 1.88
CA ALA A 238 -13.26 -17.27 1.39
C ALA A 238 -14.08 -18.27 0.57
N GLU A 239 -13.44 -19.07 -0.29
CA GLU A 239 -14.08 -20.13 -1.07
C GLU A 239 -14.69 -21.21 -0.16
N ALA A 240 -13.94 -21.67 0.85
CA ALA A 240 -14.46 -22.63 1.82
C ALA A 240 -15.70 -22.11 2.57
N ARG A 241 -15.70 -20.83 2.94
CA ARG A 241 -16.84 -20.16 3.58
C ARG A 241 -17.99 -19.94 2.61
N PHE A 242 -17.71 -19.57 1.37
CA PHE A 242 -18.71 -19.43 0.31
C PHE A 242 -19.45 -20.73 0.08
N ASP A 243 -18.74 -21.86 -0.01
CA ASP A 243 -19.35 -23.19 -0.14
C ASP A 243 -20.22 -23.55 1.07
N ALA A 244 -19.81 -23.20 2.28
CA ALA A 244 -20.63 -23.38 3.47
C ALA A 244 -21.90 -22.52 3.42
N CYS A 245 -21.80 -21.23 3.05
CA CYS A 245 -22.96 -20.35 2.88
C CYS A 245 -23.90 -20.86 1.78
N LYS A 246 -23.37 -21.31 0.64
CA LYS A 246 -24.13 -21.92 -0.45
C LYS A 246 -24.96 -23.10 0.02
N ARG A 247 -24.36 -24.04 0.77
CA ARG A 247 -25.08 -25.19 1.35
C ARG A 247 -26.22 -24.75 2.27
N ARG A 248 -25.97 -23.77 3.16
CA ARG A 248 -26.97 -23.24 4.10
C ARG A 248 -28.11 -22.52 3.37
N PHE A 249 -27.80 -21.76 2.33
CA PHE A 249 -28.80 -21.10 1.49
C PHE A 249 -29.67 -22.11 0.74
N VAL A 250 -29.08 -23.14 0.12
CA VAL A 250 -29.82 -24.23 -0.53
C VAL A 250 -30.75 -24.94 0.46
N GLN A 251 -30.29 -25.21 1.67
CA GLN A 251 -31.11 -25.82 2.72
C GLN A 251 -32.27 -24.90 3.16
N ALA A 252 -32.01 -23.61 3.37
CA ALA A 252 -33.04 -22.63 3.70
C ALA A 252 -34.10 -22.50 2.60
N ARG A 253 -33.66 -22.54 1.34
CA ARG A 253 -34.55 -22.50 0.17
C ARG A 253 -35.46 -23.72 0.12
N ARG A 254 -34.92 -24.92 0.36
CA ARG A 254 -35.73 -26.16 0.45
C ARG A 254 -36.76 -26.09 1.57
N ARG A 255 -36.36 -25.62 2.76
CA ARG A 255 -37.27 -25.45 3.92
C ARG A 255 -38.43 -24.52 3.59
N PHE A 256 -38.13 -23.35 3.01
CA PHE A 256 -39.16 -22.39 2.63
C PHE A 256 -40.16 -22.98 1.63
N PHE A 257 -39.71 -23.70 0.60
CA PHE A 257 -40.64 -24.35 -0.34
C PHE A 257 -41.44 -25.51 0.26
N THR A 258 -41.02 -26.04 1.40
CA THR A 258 -41.77 -27.09 2.09
C THR A 258 -42.82 -26.51 3.04
N SER A 259 -42.48 -25.43 3.76
CA SER A 259 -43.36 -24.86 4.79
C SER A 259 -44.19 -23.67 4.32
N GLU A 260 -43.70 -22.94 3.33
CA GLU A 260 -44.20 -21.63 2.86
C GLU A 260 -44.40 -20.60 4.00
N SER A 261 -43.74 -20.81 5.15
CA SER A 261 -43.96 -20.01 6.34
C SER A 261 -43.22 -18.67 6.28
N GLN A 262 -43.79 -17.64 6.89
CA GLN A 262 -43.14 -16.33 6.98
C GLN A 262 -41.81 -16.39 7.76
N ALA A 263 -41.71 -17.29 8.74
CA ALA A 263 -40.47 -17.51 9.48
C ALA A 263 -39.35 -18.05 8.58
N ASP A 264 -39.65 -19.06 7.75
CA ASP A 264 -38.67 -19.61 6.80
C ASP A 264 -38.36 -18.62 5.66
N ALA A 265 -39.32 -17.76 5.26
CA ALA A 265 -39.06 -16.68 4.31
C ALA A 265 -38.01 -15.68 4.84
N ARG A 266 -38.14 -15.24 6.10
CA ARG A 266 -37.16 -14.37 6.76
C ARG A 266 -35.79 -15.06 6.88
N PHE A 267 -35.79 -16.34 7.26
CA PHE A 267 -34.56 -17.12 7.36
C PHE A 267 -33.85 -17.29 6.01
N LEU A 268 -34.59 -17.55 4.93
CA LEU A 268 -34.09 -17.60 3.57
C LEU A 268 -33.43 -16.29 3.15
N MET A 269 -34.10 -15.15 3.42
CA MET A 269 -33.55 -13.83 3.08
C MET A 269 -32.26 -13.53 3.85
N HIS A 270 -32.21 -13.84 5.14
CA HIS A 270 -30.98 -13.70 5.92
C HIS A 270 -29.83 -14.55 5.32
N LYS A 271 -30.10 -15.80 4.93
CA LYS A 271 -29.10 -16.68 4.32
C LYS A 271 -28.69 -16.25 2.91
N LYS A 272 -29.59 -15.59 2.17
CA LYS A 272 -29.28 -14.95 0.88
C LYS A 272 -28.25 -13.84 1.08
N THR A 273 -28.49 -12.94 2.05
CA THR A 273 -27.55 -11.86 2.38
C THR A 273 -26.18 -12.40 2.78
N ASP A 274 -26.12 -13.41 3.66
CA ASP A 274 -24.86 -14.07 4.04
C ASP A 274 -24.11 -14.60 2.80
N PHE A 275 -24.83 -15.23 1.87
CA PHE A 275 -24.25 -15.79 0.64
C PHE A 275 -23.76 -14.73 -0.34
N GLU A 276 -24.51 -13.63 -0.51
CA GLU A 276 -24.16 -12.55 -1.44
C GLU A 276 -22.97 -11.72 -0.93
N ASN A 277 -22.83 -11.55 0.38
CA ASN A 277 -21.80 -10.70 0.96
C ASN A 277 -20.48 -11.42 1.29
N ILE A 278 -20.48 -12.75 1.39
CA ILE A 278 -19.32 -13.49 1.92
C ILE A 278 -18.01 -13.21 1.16
N MET A 279 -18.04 -13.12 -0.18
CA MET A 279 -16.82 -12.84 -0.97
C MET A 279 -16.36 -11.39 -0.80
N LEU A 280 -17.30 -10.46 -0.68
CA LEU A 280 -17.01 -9.04 -0.44
C LEU A 280 -16.29 -8.87 0.91
N GLU A 281 -16.83 -9.47 1.96
CA GLU A 281 -16.33 -9.35 3.33
C GLU A 281 -15.05 -10.16 3.58
N GLU A 282 -14.99 -11.41 3.11
CA GLU A 282 -13.91 -12.33 3.43
C GLU A 282 -12.70 -12.22 2.51
N TYR A 283 -12.88 -11.69 1.30
CA TYR A 283 -11.79 -11.57 0.33
C TYR A 283 -11.54 -10.12 -0.08
N TYR A 284 -12.50 -9.45 -0.72
CA TYR A 284 -12.27 -8.15 -1.35
C TYR A 284 -11.97 -7.02 -0.34
N ALA A 285 -12.71 -6.94 0.76
CA ALA A 285 -12.47 -5.95 1.80
C ALA A 285 -11.10 -6.17 2.47
N LYS A 286 -10.75 -7.43 2.76
CA LYS A 286 -9.49 -7.78 3.42
C LYS A 286 -8.28 -7.54 2.54
N ILE A 287 -8.33 -7.95 1.26
CA ILE A 287 -7.19 -7.78 0.35
C ILE A 287 -6.91 -6.30 0.09
N THR A 288 -7.94 -5.46 -0.04
CA THR A 288 -7.79 -4.02 -0.27
C THR A 288 -7.03 -3.32 0.86
N ASN A 289 -7.28 -3.71 2.11
CA ASN A 289 -6.57 -3.17 3.27
C ASN A 289 -5.08 -3.57 3.31
N THR A 290 -4.73 -4.74 2.80
CA THR A 290 -3.34 -5.25 2.79
C THR A 290 -2.43 -4.40 1.91
N TRP A 291 -2.89 -3.96 0.74
CA TRP A 291 -2.09 -3.17 -0.19
C TRP A 291 -1.60 -1.84 0.40
N LEU A 292 -2.36 -1.27 1.33
CA LEU A 292 -2.04 0.02 1.96
C LEU A 292 -1.14 -0.09 3.19
N THR A 293 -0.97 -1.29 3.74
CA THR A 293 -0.37 -1.49 5.07
C THR A 293 0.81 -2.43 5.08
N CYS A 294 1.06 -3.14 3.98
CA CYS A 294 2.08 -4.18 3.92
C CYS A 294 3.29 -3.77 3.08
N TRP A 295 4.48 -4.07 3.60
CA TRP A 295 5.74 -4.02 2.87
C TRP A 295 5.76 -5.03 1.73
#